data_AF-A0A7X1GYT8-F1
#
_entry.id   AF-A0A7X1GYT8-F1
#
_cell.length_a   1.000
_cell.length_b   1.000
_cell.length_c   1.000
_cell.angle_alpha   90.00
_cell.angle_beta   90.00
_cell.angle_gamma   90.00
#
_symmetry.space_group_name_H-M   'P 1'
#
loop_
_entity.id
_entity.type
_entity.pdbx_description
1 polymer ?
#
loop_
_entity_poly.entity_id
_entity_poly.type
_entity_poly.pdbx_seq_one_letter_code
_entity_poly.pdbx_strand_id
1 'polypeptide(L)'
;MKLENAVRFVLVLCLMMGLAACASNTARTPSTPEPQTPSTVVPPTSKFAKLEIGMSRPQVHEKIGAASDFKMIASGKAWIPFYYGPDRTRTIDYYKNEGRLVYSGGNNRLVDIVYDPDEDGYRD
;
A
#
# COMPACT_ATOMS: atom_id res chain seq x y z
N MET A 1 -14.45 29.31 -59.89
CA MET A 1 -14.96 28.19 -59.08
C MET A 1 -15.89 28.75 -58.02
N LYS A 2 -17.15 28.31 -57.99
CA LYS A 2 -18.22 28.92 -57.19
C LYS A 2 -18.02 28.63 -55.69
N LEU A 3 -18.15 29.68 -54.87
CA LEU A 3 -18.00 29.69 -53.40
C LEU A 3 -18.81 28.58 -52.70
N GLU A 4 -19.89 28.14 -53.32
CA GLU A 4 -20.77 27.06 -52.88
C GLU A 4 -20.06 25.69 -52.82
N ASN A 5 -19.09 25.43 -53.69
CA ASN A 5 -18.32 24.18 -53.69
C ASN A 5 -17.25 24.15 -52.60
N ALA A 6 -16.74 25.32 -52.19
CA ALA A 6 -15.76 25.43 -51.11
C ALA A 6 -16.40 25.16 -49.74
N VAL A 7 -17.63 25.65 -49.52
CA VAL A 7 -18.38 25.41 -48.27
C VAL A 7 -18.77 23.94 -48.13
N ARG A 8 -19.16 23.28 -49.22
CA ARG A 8 -19.41 21.82 -49.23
C ARG A 8 -18.14 21.01 -48.95
N PHE A 9 -16.99 21.44 -49.46
CA PHE A 9 -15.72 20.77 -49.20
C PHE A 9 -15.28 20.89 -47.74
N VAL A 10 -15.43 22.07 -47.13
CA VAL A 10 -15.07 22.31 -45.72
C VAL A 10 -16.02 21.55 -44.77
N LEU A 11 -17.31 21.46 -45.10
CA LEU A 11 -18.28 20.77 -44.26
C LEU A 11 -18.15 19.24 -44.30
N VAL A 12 -17.72 18.68 -45.44
CA VAL A 12 -17.40 17.24 -45.56
C VAL A 12 -16.05 16.91 -44.91
N LEU A 13 -15.08 17.82 -44.93
CA LEU A 13 -13.77 17.62 -44.28
C LEU A 13 -13.88 17.61 -42.74
N CYS A 14 -14.80 18.38 -42.15
CA CYS A 14 -15.02 18.39 -40.70
C CYS A 14 -15.76 17.14 -40.18
N LEU A 15 -16.52 16.43 -41.01
CA LEU A 15 -17.30 15.26 -40.57
C LEU A 15 -16.48 13.97 -40.47
N MET A 16 -15.23 13.95 -40.96
CA MET A 16 -14.34 12.76 -40.96
C MET A 16 -13.28 12.75 -39.85
N MET A 17 -13.31 13.68 -38.89
CA MET A 17 -12.45 13.68 -37.68
C MET A 17 -13.10 13.03 -36.44
N GLY A 18 -14.19 12.28 -36.62
CA GLY A 18 -15.00 11.74 -35.52
C GLY A 18 -14.70 10.32 -35.06
N LEU A 19 -13.69 9.61 -35.58
CA LEU A 19 -13.50 8.17 -35.32
C LEU A 19 -12.02 7.77 -35.22
N ALA A 20 -11.28 8.30 -34.25
CA ALA A 20 -10.00 7.70 -33.85
C ALA A 20 -9.57 8.11 -32.44
N ALA A 21 -10.50 8.11 -31.47
CA ALA A 21 -10.12 8.07 -30.06
C ALA A 21 -9.97 6.61 -29.64
N CYS A 22 -8.88 5.97 -30.03
CA CYS A 22 -8.42 4.77 -29.33
C CYS A 22 -7.96 5.22 -27.93
N ALA A 23 -8.91 5.38 -27.01
CA ALA A 23 -8.62 5.44 -25.59
C ALA A 23 -8.08 4.06 -25.20
N SER A 24 -6.76 3.92 -25.32
CA SER A 24 -6.02 2.80 -24.78
C SER A 24 -6.14 2.94 -23.27
N ASN A 25 -7.20 2.37 -22.69
CA ASN A 25 -7.23 2.05 -21.28
C ASN A 25 -6.13 1.02 -21.06
N THR A 26 -4.91 1.49 -20.80
CA THR A 26 -3.96 0.71 -20.01
C THR A 26 -4.67 0.46 -18.70
N ALA A 27 -5.35 -0.69 -18.62
CA ALA A 27 -5.71 -1.29 -17.36
C ALA A 27 -4.41 -1.30 -16.56
N ARG A 28 -4.33 -0.42 -15.57
CA ARG A 28 -3.23 -0.35 -14.63
C ARG A 28 -3.20 -1.74 -14.01
N THR A 29 -2.22 -2.56 -14.42
CA THR A 29 -1.95 -3.86 -13.81
C THR A 29 -1.99 -3.62 -12.31
N PRO A 30 -2.84 -4.33 -11.54
CA PRO A 30 -2.76 -4.30 -10.10
C PRO A 30 -1.29 -4.59 -9.78
N SER A 31 -0.60 -3.64 -9.16
CA SER A 31 0.76 -3.88 -8.68
C SER A 31 0.66 -5.09 -7.77
N THR A 32 1.11 -6.24 -8.27
CA THR A 32 1.31 -7.44 -7.46
C THR A 32 2.03 -6.95 -6.20
N PRO A 33 1.43 -7.11 -4.99
CA PRO A 33 2.10 -6.72 -3.78
C PRO A 33 3.47 -7.38 -3.79
N GLU A 34 4.52 -6.56 -3.85
CA GLU A 34 5.88 -7.05 -3.77
C GLU A 34 5.98 -7.86 -2.47
N PRO A 35 6.48 -9.11 -2.51
CA PRO A 35 6.63 -9.91 -1.31
C PRO A 35 7.42 -9.11 -0.27
N GLN A 36 6.76 -8.70 0.82
CA GLN A 36 7.44 -7.89 1.83
C GLN A 36 8.29 -8.83 2.67
N THR A 37 9.54 -8.46 2.88
CA THR A 37 10.47 -9.17 3.76
C THR A 37 10.69 -8.37 5.04
N PRO A 38 11.00 -9.02 6.17
CA PRO A 38 11.42 -8.33 7.38
C PRO A 38 12.53 -7.30 7.11
N SER A 39 12.42 -6.11 7.70
CA SER A 39 13.45 -5.07 7.63
C SER A 39 14.74 -5.43 8.39
N THR A 40 14.71 -6.43 9.27
CA THR A 40 15.87 -6.86 10.08
C THR A 40 15.97 -8.37 10.12
N VAL A 41 17.20 -8.88 10.29
CA VAL A 41 17.44 -10.30 10.53
C VAL A 41 16.89 -10.68 11.91
N VAL A 42 15.89 -11.56 11.92
CA VAL A 42 15.28 -12.06 13.15
C VAL A 42 16.02 -13.33 13.59
N PRO A 43 16.57 -13.39 14.83
CA PRO A 43 17.24 -14.59 15.31
C PRO A 43 16.19 -15.71 15.56
N PRO A 44 16.55 -17.00 15.36
CA PRO A 44 15.63 -18.12 15.61
C PRO A 44 15.11 -18.22 17.05
N THR A 45 15.81 -17.62 18.01
CA THR A 45 15.44 -17.57 19.43
C THR A 45 14.37 -16.53 19.74
N SER A 46 14.16 -15.55 18.85
CA SER A 46 13.14 -14.51 19.02
C SER A 46 11.74 -15.10 18.83
N LYS A 47 10.76 -14.60 19.57
CA LYS A 47 9.35 -14.96 19.34
C LYS A 47 8.86 -14.51 17.96
N PHE A 48 9.48 -13.47 17.36
CA PHE A 48 9.17 -13.02 16.01
C PHE A 48 9.53 -14.04 14.93
N ALA A 49 10.41 -15.01 15.21
CA ALA A 49 10.74 -16.08 14.26
C ALA A 49 9.54 -16.99 13.92
N LYS A 50 8.45 -16.92 14.71
CA LYS A 50 7.20 -17.66 14.48
C LYS A 50 6.22 -16.95 13.54
N LEU A 51 6.56 -15.73 13.13
CA LEU A 51 5.67 -14.83 12.38
C LEU A 51 6.02 -14.81 10.91
N GLU A 52 5.00 -14.61 10.09
CA GLU A 52 5.14 -14.42 8.65
C GLU A 52 4.43 -13.13 8.25
N ILE A 53 5.01 -12.42 7.29
CA ILE A 53 4.37 -11.26 6.68
C ILE A 53 3.00 -11.66 6.13
N GLY A 54 2.01 -10.79 6.34
CA GLY A 54 0.62 -11.00 5.95
C GLY A 54 -0.26 -11.64 7.03
N MET A 55 0.30 -12.12 8.15
CA MET A 55 -0.49 -12.56 9.30
C MET A 55 -1.38 -11.42 9.81
N SER A 56 -2.62 -11.72 10.19
CA SER A 56 -3.48 -10.73 10.84
C SER A 56 -3.00 -10.45 12.26
N ARG A 57 -3.19 -9.22 12.75
CA ARG A 57 -2.79 -8.83 14.11
C ARG A 57 -3.33 -9.76 15.21
N PRO A 58 -4.57 -10.27 15.16
CA PRO A 58 -5.04 -11.31 16.09
C PRO A 58 -4.25 -12.62 16.00
N GLN A 59 -3.92 -13.11 14.80
CA GLN A 59 -3.09 -14.31 14.62
C GLN A 59 -1.68 -14.12 15.18
N VAL A 60 -1.12 -12.92 15.06
CA VAL A 60 0.17 -12.58 15.69
C VAL A 60 0.04 -12.64 17.21
N HIS A 61 -0.98 -12.00 17.77
CA HIS A 61 -1.19 -11.98 19.22
C HIS A 61 -1.45 -13.38 19.79
N GLU A 62 -2.11 -14.27 19.03
CA GLU A 62 -2.27 -15.68 19.39
C GLU A 62 -0.92 -16.42 19.47
N LYS A 63 0.02 -16.10 18.58
CA LYS A 63 1.33 -16.78 18.51
C LYS A 63 2.35 -16.29 19.53
N ILE A 64 2.35 -14.98 19.82
CA ILE A 64 3.41 -14.34 20.60
C ILE A 64 2.92 -13.47 21.76
N GLY A 65 1.61 -13.40 21.98
CA GLY A 65 0.99 -12.54 22.97
C GLY A 65 0.71 -11.11 22.47
N ALA A 66 -0.05 -10.37 23.28
CA ALA A 66 -0.32 -8.97 23.04
C ALA A 66 0.96 -8.12 23.16
N ALA A 67 0.98 -7.00 22.44
CA ALA A 67 2.04 -6.00 22.54
C ALA A 67 2.01 -5.27 23.89
N SER A 68 3.15 -4.70 24.28
CA SER A 68 3.28 -3.87 25.48
C SER A 68 2.58 -2.52 25.31
N ASP A 69 2.72 -1.90 24.13
CA ASP A 69 2.02 -0.69 23.73
C ASP A 69 1.81 -0.70 22.20
N PHE A 70 0.99 0.23 21.70
CA PHE A 70 0.84 0.44 20.27
C PHE A 70 0.61 1.91 19.92
N LYS A 71 0.99 2.30 18.70
CA LYS A 71 0.63 3.60 18.14
C LYS A 71 0.17 3.49 16.69
N MET A 72 -0.68 4.42 16.27
CA MET A 72 -1.12 4.53 14.89
C MET A 72 -0.52 5.79 14.26
N ILE A 73 0.12 5.64 13.10
CA ILE A 73 0.75 6.74 12.36
C ILE A 73 0.18 6.84 10.96
N ALA A 74 0.31 8.02 10.34
CA ALA A 74 0.06 8.17 8.91
C ALA A 74 1.14 7.43 8.11
N SER A 75 0.73 6.65 7.11
CA SER A 75 1.65 6.12 6.11
C SER A 75 1.99 7.21 5.07
N GLY A 76 3.01 6.97 4.24
CA GLY A 76 3.29 7.84 3.08
C GLY A 76 2.11 7.95 2.10
N LYS A 77 1.22 6.94 2.05
CA LYS A 77 0.05 6.94 1.17
C LYS A 77 -1.06 7.89 1.64
N ALA A 78 -1.03 8.35 2.89
CA ALA A 78 -1.98 9.34 3.38
C ALA A 78 -1.89 10.69 2.64
N TRP A 79 -0.73 10.97 2.06
CA TRP A 79 -0.35 12.26 1.48
C TRP A 79 -0.37 12.29 -0.05
N ILE A 80 -0.73 11.18 -0.69
CA ILE A 80 -0.88 11.11 -2.15
C ILE A 80 -2.23 11.76 -2.52
N PRO A 81 -2.25 12.83 -3.34
CA PRO A 81 -3.50 13.42 -3.80
C PRO A 81 -4.40 12.39 -4.48
N PHE A 82 -5.70 12.43 -4.18
CA PHE A 82 -6.72 11.51 -4.71
C PHE A 82 -6.50 10.01 -4.40
N TYR A 83 -5.68 9.68 -3.40
CA TYR A 83 -5.58 8.31 -2.90
C TYR A 83 -6.68 8.00 -1.88
N TYR A 84 -7.67 7.23 -2.33
CA TYR A 84 -8.77 6.72 -1.50
C TYR A 84 -8.57 5.26 -1.06
N GLY A 85 -7.34 4.74 -1.19
CA GLY A 85 -7.03 3.37 -0.81
C GLY A 85 -6.97 3.17 0.72
N PRO A 86 -6.96 1.91 1.18
CA PRO A 86 -7.18 1.60 2.60
C PRO A 86 -5.91 1.74 3.47
N ASP A 87 -4.71 1.65 2.90
CA ASP A 87 -3.44 1.67 3.63
C ASP A 87 -2.93 3.10 3.85
N ARG A 88 -3.77 3.97 4.42
CA ARG A 88 -3.39 5.38 4.72
C ARG A 88 -2.74 5.50 6.10
N THR A 89 -2.98 4.58 7.01
CA THR A 89 -2.35 4.53 8.32
C THR A 89 -1.49 3.29 8.47
N ARG A 90 -0.66 3.26 9.50
CA ARG A 90 0.04 2.07 9.99
C ARG A 90 -0.15 1.95 11.49
N THR A 91 -0.31 0.73 11.97
CA THR A 91 -0.28 0.43 13.41
C THR A 91 1.08 -0.16 13.73
N ILE A 92 1.73 0.32 14.78
CA ILE A 92 2.99 -0.20 15.28
C ILE A 92 2.72 -0.78 16.65
N ASP A 93 2.97 -2.08 16.80
CA ASP A 93 2.98 -2.76 18.09
C ASP A 93 4.41 -2.80 18.62
N TYR A 94 4.58 -2.47 19.90
CA TYR A 94 5.85 -2.46 20.60
C TYR A 94 5.95 -3.68 21.52
N TYR A 95 7.03 -4.44 21.38
CA TYR A 95 7.31 -5.61 22.20
C TYR A 95 8.63 -5.41 22.91
N LYS A 96 8.57 -5.26 24.23
CA LYS A 96 9.76 -5.12 25.08
C LYS A 96 10.74 -6.26 24.84
N ASN A 97 12.02 -5.89 24.68
CA ASN A 97 13.16 -6.78 24.39
C ASN A 97 13.02 -7.61 23.10
N GLU A 98 12.17 -7.20 22.18
CA GLU A 98 11.94 -7.92 20.92
C GLU A 98 11.94 -7.02 19.69
N GLY A 99 11.41 -5.81 19.84
CA GLY A 99 11.29 -4.83 18.77
C GLY A 99 9.84 -4.55 18.41
N ARG A 100 9.59 -4.29 17.13
CA ARG A 100 8.34 -3.70 16.65
C ARG A 100 7.75 -4.48 15.50
N LEU A 101 6.43 -4.53 15.48
CA LEU A 101 5.66 -5.11 14.39
C LEU A 101 4.80 -4.03 13.74
N VAL A 102 4.88 -3.89 12.42
CA VAL A 102 4.14 -2.88 11.68
C VAL A 102 3.00 -3.56 10.93
N TYR A 103 1.80 -3.01 11.06
CA TYR A 103 0.60 -3.49 10.39
C TYR A 103 0.07 -2.45 9.42
N SER A 104 -0.51 -2.91 8.31
CA SER A 104 -1.21 -2.02 7.38
C SER A 104 -2.49 -1.48 8.01
N GLY A 105 -2.81 -0.21 7.76
CA GLY A 105 -4.05 0.40 8.25
C GLY A 105 -5.31 -0.14 7.57
N GLY A 106 -5.18 -0.72 6.38
CA GLY A 106 -6.31 -1.13 5.58
C GLY A 106 -6.94 -2.45 6.00
N ASN A 107 -6.11 -3.45 6.31
CA ASN A 107 -6.57 -4.79 6.67
C ASN A 107 -5.91 -5.34 7.95
N ASN A 108 -5.13 -4.51 8.66
CA ASN A 108 -4.49 -4.86 9.92
C ASN A 108 -3.62 -6.13 9.85
N ARG A 109 -2.98 -6.35 8.70
CA ARG A 109 -2.01 -7.43 8.48
C ARG A 109 -0.58 -6.95 8.66
N LEU A 110 0.26 -7.85 9.16
CA LEU A 110 1.69 -7.65 9.38
C LEU A 110 2.38 -7.37 8.04
N VAL A 111 3.07 -6.24 7.97
CA VAL A 111 3.75 -5.77 6.75
C VAL A 111 5.24 -5.54 6.98
N ASP A 112 5.68 -5.50 8.23
CA ASP A 112 7.10 -5.45 8.58
C ASP A 112 7.37 -6.03 9.98
N ILE A 113 8.56 -6.58 10.14
CA ILE A 113 9.12 -7.09 11.40
C ILE A 113 10.47 -6.40 11.62
N VAL A 114 10.56 -5.62 12.68
CA VAL A 114 11.79 -4.93 13.10
C VAL A 114 12.25 -5.57 14.39
N TYR A 115 13.30 -6.37 14.34
CA TYR A 115 13.90 -6.97 15.53
C TYR A 115 14.82 -5.95 16.21
N ASP A 116 14.58 -5.71 17.49
CA ASP A 116 15.39 -4.83 18.33
C ASP A 116 15.39 -5.37 19.78
N PRO A 117 16.49 -5.99 20.24
CA PRO A 117 16.56 -6.57 21.59
C PRO A 117 16.56 -5.52 22.70
N ASP A 118 16.80 -4.24 22.37
CA ASP A 118 16.87 -3.14 23.34
C ASP A 118 15.58 -2.30 23.37
N GLU A 119 14.55 -2.69 22.61
CA GLU A 119 13.24 -2.05 22.59
C GLU A 119 12.60 -2.03 23.98
N ASP A 120 12.21 -0.85 24.46
CA ASP A 120 11.67 -0.67 25.81
C ASP A 120 10.21 -1.13 25.94
N GLY A 121 9.53 -1.25 24.80
CA GLY A 121 8.16 -1.72 24.67
C GLY A 121 7.08 -0.63 24.74
N TYR A 122 7.46 0.65 24.74
CA TYR A 122 6.52 1.75 24.89
C TYR A 122 6.65 2.75 23.75
N ARG A 123 5.56 3.49 23.48
CA ARG A 123 5.66 4.63 22.58
C ARG A 123 6.31 5.82 23.30
N ASP A 124 7.32 6.41 22.67
CA ASP A 124 7.85 7.73 23.03
C ASP A 124 6.76 8.82 23.08
#